data_AF-A0A845ACR6-F1
#
_entry.id   AF-A0A845ACR6-F1
#
_cell.length_a   1.000
_cell.length_b   1.000
_cell.length_c   1.000
_cell.angle_alpha   90.00
_cell.angle_beta   90.00
_cell.angle_gamma   90.00
#
_symmetry.space_group_name_H-M   'P 1'
#
loop_
_entity.id
_entity.type
_entity.pdbx_description
1 polymer ?
#
loop_
_entity_poly.entity_id
_entity_poly.type
_entity_poly.pdbx_seq_one_letter_code
_entity_poly.pdbx_strand_id
1 'polypeptide(L)'
;MQEIDAADLTDFDNDVRGLGAPAVLRGLVKAWPLVAAANDGDAAVVGYLSQRYNGQGITGIIGDTVGNRRLFYNDDVTRFNFERVSGRLDSFLRQLLQENKQSEVFAMALQSTLIDEILPTVAAENALALLPGIRPRIWIGNRIEVAPHYDLKENIACCAAGRRRFTLFPPDQLANLYPGPLELTPAGTPVSMVNPKNPDLARYPRFAEAWAAASQATLEPGDALYIPFGWWHGVDSLEPISILVNYWWTAARTDDVGNGYDAMLHALMSYRHLPPEQRGIWRSMLDFYVFEQAGDPVSHLPSHAKGVLGPPSAKLFAMMRATLKRALG
;
A
#
# COMPACT_ATOMS: atom_id res chain seq x y z
N MET A 1 -5.03 -17.24 -6.95
CA MET A 1 -5.22 -16.59 -5.64
C MET A 1 -6.22 -17.42 -4.85
N GLN A 2 -5.92 -17.69 -3.58
CA GLN A 2 -6.81 -18.48 -2.73
C GLN A 2 -7.97 -17.61 -2.24
N GLU A 3 -9.14 -18.23 -2.09
CA GLU A 3 -10.28 -17.63 -1.39
C GLU A 3 -10.63 -18.52 -0.21
N ILE A 4 -10.83 -17.92 0.96
CA ILE A 4 -11.10 -18.59 2.23
C ILE A 4 -12.34 -17.93 2.82
N ASP A 5 -13.36 -18.72 3.12
CA ASP A 5 -14.51 -18.24 3.89
C ASP A 5 -14.06 -17.95 5.32
N ALA A 6 -14.46 -16.80 5.87
CA ALA A 6 -14.05 -16.40 7.21
C ALA A 6 -14.47 -17.39 8.32
N ALA A 7 -15.48 -18.22 8.06
CA ALA A 7 -15.90 -19.29 8.96
C ALA A 7 -14.89 -20.45 9.03
N ASP A 8 -14.08 -20.62 7.99
CA ASP A 8 -13.08 -21.68 7.86
C ASP A 8 -11.66 -21.20 8.23
N LEU A 9 -11.48 -19.90 8.49
CA LEU A 9 -10.20 -19.34 8.90
C LEU A 9 -9.93 -19.66 10.38
N THR A 10 -8.98 -20.58 10.63
CA THR A 10 -8.64 -21.03 11.98
C THR A 10 -7.36 -20.39 12.51
N ASP A 11 -6.35 -20.23 11.66
CA ASP A 11 -5.06 -19.66 12.01
C ASP A 11 -4.55 -18.79 10.85
N PHE A 12 -4.67 -17.48 10.98
CA PHE A 12 -4.25 -16.56 9.92
C PHE A 12 -2.76 -16.65 9.58
N ASP A 13 -1.88 -16.91 10.56
CA ASP A 13 -0.46 -16.94 10.30
C ASP A 13 -0.08 -18.19 9.48
N ASN A 14 -0.73 -19.32 9.73
CA ASN A 14 -0.46 -20.56 8.99
C ASN A 14 -1.30 -20.70 7.71
N ASP A 15 -2.59 -20.40 7.76
CA ASP A 15 -3.55 -20.63 6.66
C ASP A 15 -3.45 -19.58 5.56
N VAL A 16 -2.88 -18.40 5.87
CA VAL A 16 -2.86 -17.25 4.95
C VAL A 16 -1.47 -16.61 4.86
N ARG A 17 -1.00 -16.03 5.96
CA ARG A 17 0.21 -15.20 5.97
C ARG A 17 1.46 -16.00 5.59
N GLY A 18 1.60 -17.19 6.14
CA GLY A 18 2.73 -18.11 5.92
C GLY A 18 2.85 -18.62 4.50
N LEU A 19 1.80 -18.50 3.68
CA LEU A 19 1.83 -18.86 2.27
C LEU A 19 2.56 -17.82 1.41
N GLY A 20 2.79 -16.61 1.92
CA GLY A 20 3.53 -15.56 1.21
C GLY A 20 2.86 -15.05 -0.07
N ALA A 21 1.57 -15.33 -0.25
CA ALA A 21 0.77 -14.97 -1.41
C ALA A 21 -0.55 -14.29 -1.00
N PRO A 22 -1.17 -13.47 -1.87
CA PRO A 22 -2.45 -12.86 -1.60
C PRO A 22 -3.55 -13.90 -1.41
N ALA A 23 -4.50 -13.58 -0.55
CA ALA A 23 -5.69 -14.39 -0.31
C ALA A 23 -6.91 -13.52 -0.04
N VAL A 24 -8.05 -13.90 -0.62
CA VAL A 24 -9.34 -13.28 -0.32
C VAL A 24 -9.94 -13.97 0.90
N LEU A 25 -10.37 -13.18 1.88
CA LEU A 25 -11.04 -13.61 3.09
C LEU A 25 -12.52 -13.20 2.99
N ARG A 26 -13.36 -14.12 2.51
CA ARG A 26 -14.77 -13.86 2.20
C ARG A 26 -15.57 -13.66 3.48
N GLY A 27 -16.33 -12.56 3.54
CA GLY A 27 -17.18 -12.22 4.67
C GLY A 27 -16.45 -11.92 5.99
N LEU A 28 -15.13 -11.73 5.99
CA LEU A 28 -14.32 -11.51 7.21
C LEU A 28 -14.88 -10.41 8.12
N VAL A 29 -15.38 -9.34 7.52
CA VAL A 29 -15.89 -8.17 8.25
C VAL A 29 -17.38 -7.93 8.02
N LYS A 30 -18.11 -8.96 7.57
CA LYS A 30 -19.55 -8.86 7.27
C LYS A 30 -20.40 -8.37 8.45
N ALA A 31 -19.97 -8.64 9.68
CA ALA A 31 -20.67 -8.25 10.90
C ALA A 31 -20.42 -6.78 11.33
N TRP A 32 -19.57 -6.03 10.63
CA TRP A 32 -19.28 -4.64 10.98
C TRP A 32 -20.51 -3.73 10.81
N PRO A 33 -20.80 -2.84 11.79
CA PRO A 33 -21.86 -1.83 11.65
C PRO A 33 -21.69 -0.94 10.41
N LEU A 34 -20.45 -0.63 10.01
CA LEU A 34 -20.17 0.12 8.79
C LEU A 34 -20.62 -0.64 7.53
N VAL A 35 -20.40 -1.95 7.47
CA VAL A 35 -20.86 -2.81 6.37
C VAL A 35 -22.38 -2.91 6.36
N ALA A 36 -23.01 -3.05 7.53
CA ALA A 36 -24.47 -3.02 7.64
C ALA A 36 -25.05 -1.70 7.11
N ALA A 37 -24.50 -0.55 7.52
CA ALA A 37 -24.92 0.76 7.03
C ALA A 37 -24.69 0.93 5.52
N ALA A 38 -23.63 0.34 4.96
CA ALA A 38 -23.38 0.33 3.52
C ALA A 38 -24.41 -0.49 2.74
N ASN A 39 -24.84 -1.64 3.28
CA ASN A 39 -25.88 -2.47 2.68
C ASN A 39 -27.26 -1.79 2.70
N ASP A 40 -27.51 -0.89 3.65
CA ASP A 40 -28.70 -0.04 3.70
C ASP A 40 -28.66 1.14 2.70
N GLY A 41 -27.51 1.34 2.04
CA GLY A 41 -27.33 2.25 0.90
C GLY A 41 -26.43 3.47 1.17
N ASP A 42 -26.12 4.18 0.10
CA ASP A 42 -25.15 5.30 0.08
C ASP A 42 -25.47 6.41 1.10
N ALA A 43 -26.74 6.76 1.26
CA ALA A 43 -27.17 7.76 2.24
C ALA A 43 -27.01 7.28 3.69
N ALA A 44 -27.24 5.98 3.95
CA ALA A 44 -27.13 5.40 5.28
C ALA A 44 -25.67 5.34 5.75
N VAL A 45 -24.75 4.90 4.89
CA VAL A 45 -23.31 4.87 5.24
C VAL A 45 -22.71 6.27 5.40
N VAL A 46 -23.13 7.24 4.57
CA VAL A 46 -22.75 8.65 4.75
C VAL A 46 -23.27 9.19 6.08
N GLY A 47 -24.51 8.87 6.44
CA GLY A 47 -25.10 9.23 7.74
C GLY A 47 -24.35 8.62 8.91
N TYR A 48 -24.03 7.32 8.84
CA TYR A 48 -23.27 6.58 9.85
C TYR A 48 -21.92 7.25 10.15
N LEU A 49 -21.15 7.60 9.11
CA LEU A 49 -19.87 8.29 9.25
C LEU A 49 -20.03 9.72 9.75
N SER A 50 -20.97 10.48 9.19
CA SER A 50 -21.15 11.90 9.53
C SER A 50 -21.54 12.11 10.99
N GLN A 51 -22.35 11.22 11.56
CA GLN A 51 -22.76 11.28 12.98
C GLN A 51 -21.62 10.97 13.95
N ARG A 52 -20.60 10.22 13.50
CA ARG A 52 -19.44 9.79 14.31
C ARG A 52 -18.19 10.61 14.07
N TYR A 53 -18.25 11.58 13.16
CA TYR A 53 -17.13 12.46 12.81
C TYR A 53 -16.89 13.48 13.92
N ASN A 54 -15.63 13.58 14.38
CA ASN A 54 -15.26 14.47 15.48
C ASN A 54 -14.91 15.91 15.05
N GLY A 55 -14.99 16.22 13.76
CA GLY A 55 -14.68 17.55 13.22
C GLY A 55 -13.21 17.83 12.88
N GLN A 56 -12.29 16.87 13.08
CA GLN A 56 -10.88 17.01 12.73
C GLN A 56 -10.68 17.12 11.21
N GLY A 57 -9.75 17.97 10.76
CA GLY A 57 -9.50 18.19 9.35
C GLY A 57 -9.03 16.91 8.63
N ILE A 58 -9.39 16.80 7.35
CA ILE A 58 -8.93 15.73 6.45
C ILE A 58 -8.19 16.32 5.25
N THR A 59 -7.40 15.50 4.57
CA THR A 59 -6.84 15.80 3.26
C THR A 59 -7.36 14.78 2.24
N GLY A 60 -8.16 15.25 1.30
CA GLY A 60 -8.60 14.47 0.14
C GLY A 60 -7.78 14.78 -1.11
N ILE A 61 -8.10 14.09 -2.19
CA ILE A 61 -7.62 14.35 -3.53
C ILE A 61 -8.80 14.48 -4.50
N ILE A 62 -8.64 15.35 -5.50
CA ILE A 62 -9.61 15.57 -6.57
C ILE A 62 -8.84 15.54 -7.90
N GLY A 63 -9.32 14.75 -8.85
CA GLY A 63 -8.78 14.71 -10.21
C GLY A 63 -8.99 16.04 -10.94
N ASP A 64 -8.09 16.37 -11.86
CA ASP A 64 -8.14 17.64 -12.60
C ASP A 64 -9.10 17.63 -13.80
N THR A 65 -9.54 16.45 -14.22
CA THR A 65 -10.33 16.24 -15.44
C THR A 65 -11.61 15.46 -15.14
N VAL A 66 -12.77 16.04 -15.47
CA VAL A 66 -14.07 15.38 -15.35
C VAL A 66 -14.11 14.10 -16.17
N GLY A 67 -14.64 13.02 -15.61
CA GLY A 67 -14.75 11.72 -16.28
C GLY A 67 -13.46 10.89 -16.31
N ASN A 68 -12.30 11.50 -16.03
CA ASN A 68 -11.06 10.76 -15.85
C ASN A 68 -11.00 10.16 -14.44
N ARG A 69 -11.06 8.82 -14.37
CA ARG A 69 -11.08 8.06 -13.11
C ARG A 69 -9.69 7.70 -12.61
N ARG A 70 -8.66 7.82 -13.45
CA ARG A 70 -7.32 7.34 -13.16
C ARG A 70 -6.49 8.45 -12.51
N LEU A 71 -6.16 8.26 -11.23
CA LEU A 71 -5.29 9.15 -10.47
C LEU A 71 -3.84 8.78 -10.74
N PHE A 72 -3.14 9.63 -11.50
CA PHE A 72 -1.87 9.31 -12.15
C PHE A 72 -1.03 10.58 -12.42
N TYR A 73 -0.08 10.47 -13.36
CA TYR A 73 0.68 11.59 -13.90
C TYR A 73 -0.05 12.26 -15.06
N ASN A 74 0.38 13.48 -15.38
CA ASN A 74 0.16 14.03 -16.71
C ASN A 74 1.07 13.35 -17.76
N ASP A 75 0.84 13.62 -19.05
CA ASP A 75 1.46 12.88 -20.16
C ASP A 75 2.99 12.91 -20.20
N ASP A 76 3.61 14.02 -19.75
CA ASP A 76 5.07 14.20 -19.71
C ASP A 76 5.71 13.80 -18.36
N VAL A 77 4.90 13.33 -17.40
CA VAL A 77 5.35 12.84 -16.08
C VAL A 77 6.06 13.93 -15.26
N THR A 78 5.61 15.18 -15.37
CA THR A 78 6.15 16.31 -14.59
C THR A 78 5.32 16.65 -13.36
N ARG A 79 4.04 16.26 -13.34
CA ARG A 79 3.11 16.46 -12.21
C ARG A 79 2.05 15.36 -12.15
N PHE A 80 1.24 15.40 -11.10
CA PHE A 80 0.05 14.56 -11.01
C PHE A 80 -1.13 15.20 -11.74
N ASN A 81 -2.09 14.37 -12.17
CA ASN A 81 -3.37 14.80 -12.73
C ASN A 81 -4.47 14.98 -11.65
N PHE A 82 -4.05 15.24 -10.42
CA PHE A 82 -4.93 15.46 -9.27
C PHE A 82 -4.28 16.43 -8.30
N GLU A 83 -5.11 17.08 -7.49
CA GLU A 83 -4.70 18.01 -6.45
C GLU A 83 -5.05 17.47 -5.07
N ARG A 84 -4.28 17.87 -4.05
CA ARG A 84 -4.58 17.59 -2.64
C ARG A 84 -5.38 18.74 -2.07
N VAL A 85 -6.50 18.43 -1.44
CA VAL A 85 -7.43 19.43 -0.90
C VAL A 85 -7.68 19.15 0.57
N SER A 86 -7.43 20.15 1.41
CA SER A 86 -7.75 20.09 2.84
C SER A 86 -9.21 20.52 3.08
N GLY A 87 -9.89 19.83 3.99
CA GLY A 87 -11.30 20.12 4.28
C GLY A 87 -11.86 19.33 5.44
N ARG A 88 -13.20 19.21 5.46
CA ARG A 88 -13.93 18.43 6.46
C ARG A 88 -14.53 17.17 5.84
N LEU A 89 -14.60 16.11 6.62
CA LEU A 89 -15.14 14.82 6.17
C LEU A 89 -16.62 14.93 5.81
N ASP A 90 -17.43 15.59 6.63
CA ASP A 90 -18.88 15.77 6.40
C ASP A 90 -19.19 16.51 5.10
N SER A 91 -18.41 17.53 4.74
CA SER A 91 -18.51 18.21 3.45
C SER A 91 -18.09 17.31 2.29
N PHE A 92 -16.98 16.57 2.43
CA PHE A 92 -16.52 15.61 1.42
C PHE A 92 -17.57 14.53 1.13
N LEU A 93 -18.15 13.93 2.18
CA LEU A 93 -19.17 12.89 2.04
C LEU A 93 -20.46 13.42 1.39
N ARG A 94 -20.89 14.64 1.74
CA ARG A 94 -22.05 15.27 1.10
C ARG A 94 -21.82 15.51 -0.39
N GLN A 95 -20.63 15.98 -0.77
CA GLN A 95 -20.27 16.17 -2.17
C GLN A 95 -20.26 14.84 -2.92
N LEU A 96 -19.66 13.78 -2.34
CA LEU A 96 -19.64 12.45 -2.93
C LEU A 96 -21.06 11.92 -3.22
N LEU A 97 -21.97 12.11 -2.27
CA LEU A 97 -23.38 11.71 -2.40
C LEU A 97 -24.13 12.53 -3.47
N GLN A 98 -23.76 13.81 -3.67
CA GLN A 98 -24.33 14.66 -4.71
C GLN A 98 -23.82 14.26 -6.10
N GLU A 99 -22.51 14.07 -6.23
CA GLU A 99 -21.85 13.70 -7.48
C GLU A 99 -22.30 12.32 -7.99
N ASN A 100 -22.65 11.39 -7.09
CA ASN A 100 -23.24 10.09 -7.46
C ASN A 100 -24.43 10.19 -8.44
N LYS A 101 -25.16 11.31 -8.44
CA LYS A 101 -26.32 11.51 -9.33
C LYS A 101 -25.94 11.94 -10.75
N GLN A 102 -24.66 12.13 -11.04
CA GLN A 102 -24.16 12.62 -12.32
C GLN A 102 -23.44 11.51 -13.10
N SER A 103 -23.48 11.59 -14.44
CA SER A 103 -22.83 10.61 -15.31
C SER A 103 -21.31 10.82 -15.43
N GLU A 104 -20.86 12.07 -15.31
CA GLU A 104 -19.45 12.44 -15.35
C GLU A 104 -19.12 13.30 -14.15
N VAL A 105 -18.17 12.83 -13.35
CA VAL A 105 -17.75 13.43 -12.08
C VAL A 105 -16.24 13.50 -12.03
N PHE A 106 -15.71 14.36 -11.17
CA PHE A 106 -14.28 14.32 -10.84
C PHE A 106 -13.96 13.05 -10.05
N ALA A 107 -12.78 12.48 -10.25
CA ALA A 107 -12.28 11.46 -9.34
C ALA A 107 -12.07 12.09 -7.96
N MET A 108 -12.72 11.55 -6.92
CA MET A 108 -12.59 12.04 -5.55
C MET A 108 -12.15 10.92 -4.62
N ALA A 109 -11.14 11.17 -3.78
CA ALA A 109 -10.73 10.21 -2.78
C ALA A 109 -10.19 10.86 -1.49
N LEU A 110 -10.60 10.35 -0.34
CA LEU A 110 -9.88 10.45 0.92
C LEU A 110 -8.92 9.25 0.98
N GLN A 111 -7.62 9.53 1.14
CA GLN A 111 -6.60 8.50 1.11
C GLN A 111 -5.94 8.32 2.48
N SER A 112 -5.80 7.06 2.91
CA SER A 112 -4.92 6.65 4.02
C SER A 112 -5.13 7.40 5.35
N THR A 113 -6.35 7.76 5.71
CA THR A 113 -6.61 8.52 6.95
C THR A 113 -6.77 7.59 8.13
N LEU A 114 -6.10 7.85 9.26
CA LEU A 114 -6.24 7.07 10.48
C LEU A 114 -7.65 7.25 11.06
N ILE A 115 -8.39 6.15 11.18
CA ILE A 115 -9.83 6.22 11.51
C ILE A 115 -10.03 6.75 12.93
N ASP A 116 -9.18 6.34 13.86
CA ASP A 116 -9.27 6.73 15.26
C ASP A 116 -9.04 8.22 15.50
N GLU A 117 -8.36 8.92 14.58
CA GLU A 117 -8.11 10.37 14.66
C GLU A 117 -9.33 11.21 14.24
N ILE A 118 -10.18 10.70 13.35
CA ILE A 118 -11.33 11.46 12.79
C ILE A 118 -12.70 10.87 13.16
N LEU A 119 -12.74 9.57 13.44
CA LEU A 119 -13.94 8.74 13.64
C LEU A 119 -13.68 7.69 14.74
N PRO A 120 -13.32 8.09 15.98
CA PRO A 120 -12.90 7.16 17.04
C PRO A 120 -13.95 6.07 17.35
N THR A 121 -15.24 6.42 17.32
CA THR A 121 -16.33 5.46 17.51
C THR A 121 -16.40 4.44 16.37
N VAL A 122 -16.19 4.86 15.11
CA VAL A 122 -16.13 3.92 13.96
C VAL A 122 -14.96 2.97 14.11
N ALA A 123 -13.79 3.46 14.52
CA ALA A 123 -12.62 2.61 14.73
C ALA A 123 -12.87 1.53 15.80
N ALA A 124 -13.60 1.87 16.88
CA ALA A 124 -13.94 0.92 17.94
C ALA A 124 -15.03 -0.08 17.52
N GLU A 125 -16.10 0.38 16.86
CA GLU A 125 -17.23 -0.45 16.43
C GLU A 125 -16.87 -1.42 15.28
N ASN A 126 -15.83 -1.10 14.49
CA ASN A 126 -15.41 -1.85 13.31
C ASN A 126 -13.96 -2.34 13.44
N ALA A 127 -13.58 -2.77 14.65
CA ALA A 127 -12.24 -3.31 14.88
C ALA A 127 -12.07 -4.68 14.18
N LEU A 128 -10.90 -4.91 13.60
CA LEU A 128 -10.53 -6.21 13.05
C LEU A 128 -9.94 -7.07 14.15
N ALA A 129 -10.71 -8.06 14.62
CA ALA A 129 -10.30 -8.97 15.70
C ALA A 129 -8.99 -9.72 15.38
N LEU A 130 -8.71 -9.94 14.10
CA LEU A 130 -7.53 -10.65 13.63
C LEU A 130 -6.21 -9.89 13.89
N LEU A 131 -6.25 -8.56 13.95
CA LEU A 131 -5.07 -7.71 14.11
C LEU A 131 -5.26 -6.74 15.28
N PRO A 132 -5.37 -7.24 16.53
CA PRO A 132 -5.57 -6.38 17.68
C PRO A 132 -4.38 -5.43 17.86
N GLY A 133 -4.67 -4.15 18.08
CA GLY A 133 -3.65 -3.11 18.29
C GLY A 133 -3.05 -2.50 17.02
N ILE A 134 -3.38 -3.02 15.83
CA ILE A 134 -3.00 -2.36 14.57
C ILE A 134 -4.01 -1.27 14.26
N ARG A 135 -3.54 -0.02 14.12
CA ARG A 135 -4.40 1.14 13.86
C ARG A 135 -4.95 1.10 12.44
N PRO A 136 -6.29 1.18 12.25
CA PRO A 136 -6.91 1.13 10.93
C PRO A 136 -6.78 2.45 10.17
N ARG A 137 -6.78 2.36 8.84
CA ARG A 137 -6.88 3.49 7.92
C ARG A 137 -8.10 3.34 7.03
N ILE A 138 -8.76 4.45 6.71
CA ILE A 138 -9.92 4.49 5.82
C ILE A 138 -9.59 5.17 4.50
N TRP A 139 -10.18 4.63 3.45
CA TRP A 139 -10.17 5.14 2.09
C TRP A 139 -11.61 5.31 1.64
N ILE A 140 -12.00 6.53 1.26
CA ILE A 140 -13.37 6.85 0.84
C ILE A 140 -13.27 7.50 -0.53
N GLY A 141 -14.05 7.08 -1.51
CA GLY A 141 -14.04 7.76 -2.80
C GLY A 141 -15.15 7.27 -3.72
N ASN A 142 -15.14 7.79 -4.94
CA ASN A 142 -16.04 7.33 -5.99
C ASN A 142 -15.33 6.34 -6.92
N ARG A 143 -15.80 6.24 -8.16
CA ARG A 143 -15.22 5.37 -9.18
C ARG A 143 -13.86 5.89 -9.61
N ILE A 144 -12.82 5.32 -9.02
CA ILE A 144 -11.42 5.70 -9.24
C ILE A 144 -10.57 4.48 -9.56
N GLU A 145 -9.47 4.72 -10.27
CA GLU A 145 -8.47 3.73 -10.62
C GLU A 145 -7.13 4.16 -10.04
N VAL A 146 -6.55 3.28 -9.22
CA VAL A 146 -5.21 3.45 -8.65
C VAL A 146 -4.27 2.50 -9.37
N ALA A 147 -3.22 3.06 -9.97
CA ALA A 147 -2.23 2.29 -10.71
C ALA A 147 -1.52 1.25 -9.82
N PRO A 148 -1.07 0.11 -10.38
CA PRO A 148 -0.35 -0.90 -9.61
C PRO A 148 0.85 -0.31 -8.88
N HIS A 149 0.95 -0.57 -7.59
CA HIS A 149 2.06 -0.15 -6.73
C HIS A 149 2.28 -1.19 -5.63
N TYR A 150 3.34 -1.05 -4.86
CA TYR A 150 3.60 -1.92 -3.71
C TYR A 150 3.77 -1.10 -2.44
N ASP A 151 3.57 -1.77 -1.32
CA ASP A 151 3.85 -1.25 0.01
C ASP A 151 4.99 -2.04 0.66
N LEU A 152 5.81 -1.36 1.45
CA LEU A 152 6.79 -1.98 2.35
C LEU A 152 6.14 -2.35 3.69
N LYS A 153 4.92 -2.87 3.63
CA LYS A 153 4.08 -3.31 4.74
C LYS A 153 3.22 -4.46 4.28
N GLU A 154 2.86 -5.34 5.20
CA GLU A 154 1.77 -6.29 4.99
C GLU A 154 0.44 -5.56 5.16
N ASN A 155 -0.60 -6.01 4.46
CA ASN A 155 -1.90 -5.34 4.42
C ASN A 155 -3.07 -6.32 4.54
N ILE A 156 -4.07 -5.99 5.33
CA ILE A 156 -5.43 -6.54 5.19
C ILE A 156 -6.34 -5.40 4.77
N ALA A 157 -6.88 -5.50 3.56
CA ALA A 157 -7.76 -4.51 2.95
C ALA A 157 -9.21 -5.01 2.98
N CYS A 158 -10.03 -4.44 3.86
CA CYS A 158 -11.43 -4.80 4.07
C CYS A 158 -12.36 -3.90 3.26
N CYS A 159 -13.17 -4.47 2.37
CA CYS A 159 -14.18 -3.76 1.60
C CYS A 159 -15.41 -3.49 2.49
N ALA A 160 -15.61 -2.23 2.87
CA ALA A 160 -16.67 -1.85 3.79
C ALA A 160 -17.93 -1.33 3.07
N ALA A 161 -17.77 -0.66 1.93
CA ALA A 161 -18.87 -0.20 1.09
C ALA A 161 -18.49 -0.19 -0.39
N GLY A 162 -19.48 -0.44 -1.25
CA GLY A 162 -19.28 -0.62 -2.68
C GLY A 162 -18.44 -1.87 -3.00
N ARG A 163 -17.90 -1.92 -4.22
CA ARG A 163 -17.05 -3.04 -4.67
C ARG A 163 -15.67 -2.55 -5.08
N ARG A 164 -14.64 -3.32 -4.74
CA ARG A 164 -13.25 -3.04 -5.11
C ARG A 164 -12.65 -4.20 -5.88
N ARG A 165 -12.10 -3.92 -7.06
CA ARG A 165 -11.32 -4.91 -7.82
C ARG A 165 -9.84 -4.67 -7.62
N PHE A 166 -9.14 -5.71 -7.21
CA PHE A 166 -7.69 -5.74 -7.08
C PHE A 166 -7.09 -6.52 -8.24
N THR A 167 -5.99 -5.99 -8.78
CA THR A 167 -5.11 -6.71 -9.71
C THR A 167 -3.74 -6.81 -9.06
N LEU A 168 -3.31 -8.01 -8.71
CA LEU A 168 -2.13 -8.29 -7.91
C LEU A 168 -1.04 -8.92 -8.76
N PHE A 169 0.21 -8.54 -8.52
CA PHE A 169 1.38 -9.10 -9.18
C PHE A 169 2.45 -9.47 -8.14
N PRO A 170 3.12 -10.62 -8.29
CA PRO A 170 4.21 -11.00 -7.39
C PRO A 170 5.35 -9.97 -7.39
N PRO A 171 6.13 -9.84 -6.29
CA PRO A 171 7.22 -8.87 -6.20
C PRO A 171 8.32 -9.04 -7.27
N ASP A 172 8.54 -10.27 -7.75
CA ASP A 172 9.52 -10.58 -8.78
C ASP A 172 9.17 -10.00 -10.18
N GLN A 173 7.93 -9.51 -10.36
CA GLN A 173 7.47 -8.84 -11.57
C GLN A 173 7.88 -7.36 -11.65
N LEU A 174 8.63 -6.84 -10.67
CA LEU A 174 9.05 -5.42 -10.61
C LEU A 174 9.59 -4.90 -11.95
N ALA A 175 10.45 -5.68 -12.62
CA ALA A 175 11.04 -5.26 -13.89
C ALA A 175 10.07 -5.31 -15.09
N ASN A 176 8.97 -6.06 -14.96
CA ASN A 176 7.92 -6.23 -15.98
C ASN A 176 6.78 -5.20 -15.80
N LEU A 177 6.72 -4.52 -14.65
CA LEU A 177 5.69 -3.52 -14.31
C LEU A 177 6.07 -2.08 -14.63
N TYR A 178 7.29 -1.84 -15.12
CA TYR A 178 7.78 -0.51 -15.50
C TYR A 178 7.51 0.56 -14.41
N PRO A 179 8.16 0.48 -13.24
CA PRO A 179 7.97 1.44 -12.16
C PRO A 179 8.26 2.87 -12.63
N GLY A 180 7.43 3.81 -12.17
CA GLY A 180 7.58 5.23 -12.43
C GLY A 180 8.75 5.87 -11.66
N PRO A 181 8.85 7.21 -11.69
CA PRO A 181 9.90 7.94 -11.00
C PRO A 181 9.95 7.65 -9.50
N LEU A 182 11.17 7.61 -8.94
CA LEU A 182 11.39 7.44 -7.50
C LEU A 182 10.99 8.67 -6.68
N GLU A 183 11.13 9.87 -7.25
CA GLU A 183 10.92 11.13 -6.53
C GLU A 183 9.53 11.73 -6.71
N LEU A 184 8.87 11.44 -7.84
CA LEU A 184 7.50 11.89 -8.11
C LEU A 184 6.56 10.71 -7.90
N THR A 185 6.21 10.43 -6.64
CA THR A 185 5.34 9.31 -6.27
C THR A 185 3.96 9.78 -5.82
N PRO A 186 2.85 9.21 -6.33
CA PRO A 186 1.51 9.62 -5.92
C PRO A 186 1.25 9.46 -4.42
N ALA A 187 1.79 8.40 -3.80
CA ALA A 187 1.54 8.03 -2.41
C ALA A 187 2.79 7.50 -1.66
N GLY A 188 3.99 7.90 -2.08
CA GLY A 188 5.25 7.52 -1.40
C GLY A 188 5.95 6.28 -1.96
N THR A 189 5.34 5.57 -2.92
CA THR A 189 5.98 4.50 -3.69
C THR A 189 5.77 4.70 -5.19
N PRO A 190 6.71 4.26 -6.04
CA PRO A 190 6.52 4.27 -7.48
C PRO A 190 5.32 3.42 -7.89
N VAL A 191 4.57 3.92 -8.86
CA VAL A 191 3.46 3.20 -9.49
C VAL A 191 3.90 2.65 -10.85
N SER A 192 3.28 1.58 -11.32
CA SER A 192 3.44 1.06 -12.68
C SER A 192 3.05 2.13 -13.69
N MET A 193 3.91 2.33 -14.71
CA MET A 193 3.62 3.22 -15.81
C MET A 193 2.54 2.66 -16.76
N VAL A 194 2.25 1.37 -16.67
CA VAL A 194 1.30 0.66 -17.53
C VAL A 194 -0.11 0.75 -16.95
N ASN A 195 -1.10 1.04 -17.81
CA ASN A 195 -2.52 0.88 -17.49
C ASN A 195 -2.94 -0.59 -17.71
N PRO A 196 -3.29 -1.36 -16.67
CA PRO A 196 -3.67 -2.76 -16.85
C PRO A 196 -4.96 -2.96 -17.68
N LYS A 197 -5.86 -1.97 -17.73
CA LYS A 197 -7.12 -2.06 -18.50
C LYS A 197 -6.93 -1.83 -20.00
N ASN A 198 -5.89 -1.10 -20.37
CA ASN A 198 -5.55 -0.80 -21.76
C ASN A 198 -4.02 -0.68 -21.90
N PRO A 199 -3.29 -1.81 -21.84
CA PRO A 199 -1.84 -1.79 -21.85
C PRO A 199 -1.31 -1.48 -23.25
N ASP A 200 -0.47 -0.46 -23.36
CA ASP A 200 0.33 -0.20 -24.57
C ASP A 200 1.51 -1.18 -24.60
N LEU A 201 1.27 -2.37 -25.18
CA LEU A 201 2.29 -3.42 -25.28
C LEU A 201 3.37 -3.11 -26.32
N ALA A 202 3.17 -2.12 -27.20
CA ALA A 202 4.23 -1.65 -28.09
C ALA A 202 5.28 -0.86 -27.29
N ARG A 203 4.82 -0.03 -26.34
CA ARG A 203 5.70 0.72 -25.43
C ARG A 203 6.21 -0.10 -24.24
N TYR A 204 5.38 -1.02 -23.73
CA TYR A 204 5.65 -1.81 -22.52
C TYR A 204 5.57 -3.33 -22.78
N PRO A 205 6.39 -3.90 -23.68
CA PRO A 205 6.25 -5.29 -24.12
C PRO A 205 6.36 -6.31 -22.99
N ARG A 206 7.17 -6.06 -21.95
CA ARG A 206 7.35 -6.97 -20.81
C ARG A 206 6.12 -7.06 -19.91
N PHE A 207 5.17 -6.14 -20.03
CA PHE A 207 3.96 -6.17 -19.23
C PHE A 207 3.12 -7.43 -19.50
N ALA A 208 3.26 -8.04 -20.69
CA ALA A 208 2.63 -9.33 -20.99
C ALA A 208 3.09 -10.43 -20.02
N GLU A 209 4.36 -10.43 -19.59
CA GLU A 209 4.88 -11.38 -18.60
C GLU A 209 4.30 -11.10 -17.20
N ALA A 210 4.25 -9.82 -16.79
CA ALA A 210 3.61 -9.45 -15.53
C ALA A 210 2.14 -9.86 -15.52
N TRP A 211 1.41 -9.62 -16.61
CA TRP A 211 0.01 -9.96 -16.73
C TRP A 211 -0.24 -11.47 -16.67
N ALA A 212 0.64 -12.28 -17.25
CA ALA A 212 0.55 -13.74 -17.15
C ALA A 212 0.72 -14.25 -15.71
N ALA A 213 1.47 -13.53 -14.87
CA ALA A 213 1.65 -13.82 -13.45
C ALA A 213 0.60 -13.16 -12.55
N ALA A 214 -0.29 -12.33 -13.10
CA ALA A 214 -1.24 -11.54 -12.33
C ALA A 214 -2.37 -12.40 -11.77
N SER A 215 -2.95 -11.93 -10.66
CA SER A 215 -4.21 -12.45 -10.14
C SER A 215 -5.20 -11.32 -9.90
N GLN A 216 -6.49 -11.60 -10.01
CA GLN A 216 -7.54 -10.61 -9.80
C GLN A 216 -8.60 -11.13 -8.85
N ALA A 217 -9.15 -10.26 -8.01
CA ALA A 217 -10.41 -10.49 -7.32
C ALA A 217 -11.22 -9.20 -7.22
N THR A 218 -12.54 -9.37 -7.17
CA THR A 218 -13.46 -8.32 -6.77
C THR A 218 -13.97 -8.65 -5.37
N LEU A 219 -13.81 -7.69 -4.46
CA LEU A 219 -14.31 -7.76 -3.09
C LEU A 219 -15.69 -7.13 -3.03
N GLU A 220 -16.61 -7.84 -2.39
CA GLU A 220 -17.94 -7.34 -2.02
C GLU A 220 -17.90 -6.74 -0.60
N PRO A 221 -18.87 -5.90 -0.19
CA PRO A 221 -18.97 -5.43 1.19
C PRO A 221 -18.95 -6.59 2.19
N GLY A 222 -17.99 -6.56 3.11
CA GLY A 222 -17.75 -7.64 4.08
C GLY A 222 -16.52 -8.49 3.79
N ASP A 223 -16.01 -8.50 2.55
CA ASP A 223 -14.81 -9.24 2.19
C ASP A 223 -13.53 -8.49 2.58
N ALA A 224 -12.43 -9.22 2.75
CA ALA A 224 -11.10 -8.65 2.89
C ALA A 224 -10.09 -9.32 1.95
N LEU A 225 -8.98 -8.64 1.69
CA LEU A 225 -7.85 -9.14 0.93
C LEU A 225 -6.58 -9.01 1.77
N TYR A 226 -5.88 -10.12 2.00
CA TYR A 226 -4.50 -10.10 2.48
C TYR A 226 -3.55 -9.81 1.31
N ILE A 227 -2.65 -8.85 1.50
CA ILE A 227 -1.59 -8.49 0.55
C ILE A 227 -0.25 -8.61 1.30
N PRO A 228 0.61 -9.57 0.91
CA PRO A 228 1.90 -9.74 1.55
C PRO A 228 2.85 -8.56 1.23
N PHE A 229 3.90 -8.43 2.04
CA PHE A 229 4.93 -7.40 1.87
C PHE A 229 5.48 -7.36 0.44
N GLY A 230 5.53 -6.17 -0.16
CA GLY A 230 6.13 -5.96 -1.48
C GLY A 230 5.29 -6.44 -2.68
N TRP A 231 4.10 -7.02 -2.46
CA TRP A 231 3.22 -7.40 -3.56
C TRP A 231 2.65 -6.16 -4.25
N TRP A 232 2.75 -6.16 -5.57
CA TRP A 232 2.19 -5.09 -6.39
C TRP A 232 0.68 -5.27 -6.50
N HIS A 233 -0.07 -4.18 -6.42
CA HIS A 233 -1.51 -4.20 -6.51
C HIS A 233 -2.07 -2.91 -7.14
N GLY A 234 -2.89 -3.06 -8.17
CA GLY A 234 -3.75 -2.00 -8.71
C GLY A 234 -5.16 -2.14 -8.15
N VAL A 235 -5.86 -1.03 -7.95
CA VAL A 235 -7.18 -1.02 -7.30
C VAL A 235 -8.17 -0.19 -8.09
N ASP A 236 -9.31 -0.81 -8.44
CA ASP A 236 -10.45 -0.14 -9.03
C ASP A 236 -11.60 -0.07 -8.02
N SER A 237 -12.04 1.14 -7.69
CA SER A 237 -13.33 1.36 -7.02
C SER A 237 -14.43 1.34 -8.07
N LEU A 238 -15.37 0.41 -7.97
CA LEU A 238 -16.37 0.17 -9.03
C LEU A 238 -17.67 0.94 -8.85
N GLU A 239 -17.93 1.38 -7.62
CA GLU A 239 -19.18 2.00 -7.21
C GLU A 239 -19.05 3.50 -6.95
N PRO A 240 -20.15 4.27 -6.98
CA PRO A 240 -20.11 5.72 -6.80
C PRO A 240 -19.68 6.14 -5.40
N ILE A 241 -19.94 5.29 -4.40
CA ILE A 241 -19.36 5.38 -3.08
C ILE A 241 -18.66 4.05 -2.81
N SER A 242 -17.35 4.13 -2.56
CA SER A 242 -16.53 3.01 -2.16
C SER A 242 -15.78 3.35 -0.88
N ILE A 243 -15.85 2.45 0.10
CA ILE A 243 -15.15 2.56 1.37
C ILE A 243 -14.32 1.30 1.57
N LEU A 244 -13.03 1.49 1.79
CA LEU A 244 -12.09 0.43 2.18
C LEU A 244 -11.46 0.81 3.52
N VAL A 245 -11.40 -0.14 4.43
CA VAL A 245 -10.64 -0.02 5.69
C VAL A 245 -9.46 -0.96 5.59
N ASN A 246 -8.24 -0.48 5.84
CA ASN A 246 -7.06 -1.32 5.77
C ASN A 246 -6.21 -1.25 7.04
N TYR A 247 -5.47 -2.33 7.28
CA TYR A 247 -4.54 -2.49 8.39
C TYR A 247 -3.16 -2.76 7.81
N TRP A 248 -2.22 -1.87 8.09
CA TRP A 248 -0.83 -2.02 7.66
C TRP A 248 0.07 -2.30 8.85
N TRP A 249 0.90 -3.34 8.73
CA TRP A 249 1.92 -3.67 9.74
C TRP A 249 3.19 -4.20 9.09
N THR A 250 4.25 -4.32 9.87
CA THR A 250 5.49 -4.98 9.47
C THR A 250 6.13 -5.62 10.69
N ALA A 251 6.79 -6.76 10.50
CA ALA A 251 7.56 -7.42 11.57
C ALA A 251 8.87 -6.68 11.89
N ALA A 252 9.34 -5.80 11.01
CA ALA A 252 10.57 -5.06 11.23
C ALA A 252 10.44 -4.08 12.41
N ARG A 253 11.50 -3.98 13.23
CA ARG A 253 11.63 -2.95 14.27
C ARG A 253 11.73 -1.58 13.61
N THR A 254 10.59 -0.93 13.37
CA THR A 254 10.50 0.32 12.59
C THR A 254 11.25 1.48 13.22
N ASP A 255 11.40 1.49 14.54
CA ASP A 255 11.91 2.68 15.24
C ASP A 255 13.44 2.79 15.18
N ASP A 256 14.12 1.66 15.02
CA ASP A 256 15.59 1.60 15.05
C ASP A 256 16.22 1.32 13.68
N VAL A 257 15.50 0.67 12.76
CA VAL A 257 16.01 0.26 11.44
C VAL A 257 15.86 1.40 10.41
N GLY A 258 16.86 1.57 9.54
CA GLY A 258 16.83 2.60 8.49
C GLY A 258 15.80 2.30 7.38
N ASN A 259 15.38 3.34 6.66
CA ASN A 259 14.48 3.21 5.52
C ASN A 259 15.20 2.56 4.32
N GLY A 260 14.59 1.53 3.72
CA GLY A 260 15.14 0.85 2.55
C GLY A 260 15.32 1.74 1.32
N TYR A 261 14.49 2.77 1.13
CA TYR A 261 14.66 3.74 0.03
C TYR A 261 15.89 4.61 0.22
N ASP A 262 16.18 5.06 1.44
CA ASP A 262 17.39 5.84 1.74
C ASP A 262 18.65 5.00 1.47
N ALA A 263 18.62 3.72 1.87
CA ALA A 263 19.69 2.77 1.58
C ALA A 263 19.87 2.55 0.06
N MET A 264 18.75 2.42 -0.68
CA MET A 264 18.79 2.28 -2.14
C MET A 264 19.34 3.54 -2.80
N LEU A 265 18.94 4.74 -2.38
CA LEU A 265 19.45 6.01 -2.90
C LEU A 265 20.95 6.13 -2.67
N HIS A 266 21.42 5.80 -1.45
CA HIS A 266 22.84 5.81 -1.13
C HIS A 266 23.63 4.77 -1.96
N ALA A 267 23.05 3.59 -2.20
CA ALA A 267 23.64 2.55 -3.06
C ALA A 267 23.69 3.00 -4.53
N LEU A 268 22.67 3.70 -5.03
CA LEU A 268 22.67 4.29 -6.37
C LEU A 268 23.81 5.31 -6.50
N MET A 269 23.90 6.26 -5.55
CA MET A 269 24.96 7.26 -5.50
C MET A 269 26.36 6.62 -5.47
N SER A 270 26.52 5.56 -4.67
CA SER A 270 27.83 4.95 -4.41
C SER A 270 28.29 3.99 -5.51
N TYR A 271 27.37 3.21 -6.09
CA TYR A 271 27.73 2.04 -6.90
C TYR A 271 27.24 2.10 -8.34
N ARG A 272 26.13 2.79 -8.63
CA ARG A 272 25.43 2.68 -9.93
C ARG A 272 26.31 3.09 -11.12
N HIS A 273 27.20 4.06 -10.90
CA HIS A 273 28.04 4.69 -11.91
C HIS A 273 29.45 4.08 -12.04
N LEU A 274 29.77 3.04 -11.26
CA LEU A 274 31.06 2.35 -11.35
C LEU A 274 31.10 1.39 -12.58
N PRO A 275 32.31 1.05 -13.09
CA PRO A 275 32.48 0.01 -14.11
C PRO A 275 31.81 -1.32 -13.73
N PRO A 276 31.35 -2.14 -14.70
CA PRO A 276 30.65 -3.41 -14.42
C PRO A 276 31.38 -4.35 -13.45
N GLU A 277 32.70 -4.50 -13.60
CA GLU A 277 33.52 -5.36 -12.74
C GLU A 277 33.51 -4.88 -11.28
N GLN A 278 33.62 -3.57 -11.05
CA GLN A 278 33.59 -2.98 -9.72
C GLN A 278 32.20 -3.08 -9.08
N ARG A 279 31.12 -2.96 -9.87
CA ARG A 279 29.75 -3.21 -9.38
C ARG A 279 29.54 -4.67 -8.97
N GLY A 280 30.16 -5.61 -9.68
CA GLY A 280 30.14 -7.04 -9.33
C GLY A 280 30.77 -7.32 -7.96
N ILE A 281 31.88 -6.64 -7.64
CA ILE A 281 32.53 -6.74 -6.33
C ILE A 281 31.60 -6.23 -5.22
N TRP A 282 31.03 -5.05 -5.38
CA TRP A 282 30.10 -4.49 -4.37
C TRP A 282 28.84 -5.33 -4.20
N ARG A 283 28.30 -5.90 -5.30
CA ARG A 283 27.20 -6.87 -5.21
C ARG A 283 27.59 -8.05 -4.32
N SER A 284 28.75 -8.66 -4.59
CA SER A 284 29.24 -9.80 -3.80
C SER A 284 29.41 -9.45 -2.31
N MET A 285 29.88 -8.24 -2.01
CA MET A 285 29.98 -7.75 -0.63
C MET A 285 28.61 -7.57 0.04
N LEU A 286 27.62 -6.99 -0.66
CA LEU A 286 26.27 -6.83 -0.13
C LEU A 286 25.56 -8.18 0.06
N ASP A 287 25.72 -9.10 -0.90
CA ASP A 287 25.19 -10.47 -0.80
C ASP A 287 25.75 -11.20 0.43
N PHE A 288 27.03 -11.01 0.74
CA PHE A 288 27.67 -11.61 1.90
C PHE A 288 27.33 -10.91 3.23
N TYR A 289 27.47 -9.58 3.31
CA TYR A 289 27.36 -8.84 4.58
C TYR A 289 25.95 -8.36 4.93
N VAL A 290 25.07 -8.14 3.95
CA VAL A 290 23.72 -7.57 4.17
C VAL A 290 22.64 -8.61 3.98
N PHE A 291 22.77 -9.45 2.95
CA PHE A 291 21.75 -10.46 2.61
C PHE A 291 22.12 -11.88 3.08
N GLU A 292 23.26 -12.03 3.76
CA GLU A 292 23.74 -13.26 4.41
C GLU A 292 23.66 -14.52 3.53
N GLN A 293 23.88 -14.38 2.22
CA GLN A 293 23.71 -15.46 1.23
C GLN A 293 24.75 -16.58 1.38
N ALA A 294 25.73 -16.44 2.29
CA ALA A 294 26.74 -17.46 2.60
C ALA A 294 26.83 -17.78 4.12
N GLY A 295 25.73 -17.60 4.86
CA GLY A 295 25.67 -17.78 6.33
C GLY A 295 26.11 -16.54 7.12
N ASP A 296 26.30 -16.68 8.44
CA ASP A 296 26.73 -15.57 9.32
C ASP A 296 28.13 -15.07 8.89
N PRO A 297 28.24 -13.83 8.34
CA PRO A 297 29.46 -13.31 7.76
C PRO A 297 30.59 -13.08 8.79
N VAL A 298 30.25 -13.06 10.08
CA VAL A 298 31.19 -12.81 11.19
C VAL A 298 31.23 -13.96 12.20
N SER A 299 30.78 -15.15 11.81
CA SER A 299 30.83 -16.37 12.63
C SER A 299 32.23 -16.73 13.13
N HIS A 300 33.26 -16.40 12.35
CA HIS A 300 34.67 -16.64 12.68
C HIS A 300 35.27 -15.59 13.64
N LEU A 301 34.57 -14.48 13.91
CA LEU A 301 35.05 -13.41 14.79
C LEU A 301 34.58 -13.62 16.24
N PRO A 302 35.42 -13.33 17.25
CA PRO A 302 34.98 -13.29 18.63
C PRO A 302 33.95 -12.15 18.82
N SER A 303 33.02 -12.30 19.77
CA SER A 303 31.88 -11.39 19.94
C SER A 303 32.25 -9.91 20.05
N HIS A 304 33.39 -9.58 20.68
CA HIS A 304 33.85 -8.20 20.84
C HIS A 304 34.33 -7.55 19.53
N ALA A 305 34.66 -8.35 18.50
CA ALA A 305 35.19 -7.90 17.22
C ALA A 305 34.13 -7.80 16.10
N LYS A 306 32.88 -8.22 16.35
CA LYS A 306 31.81 -8.22 15.34
C LYS A 306 31.35 -6.81 14.91
N GLY A 307 31.53 -5.80 15.76
CA GLY A 307 31.26 -4.39 15.42
C GLY A 307 29.83 -4.15 14.92
N VAL A 308 29.71 -3.48 13.76
CA VAL A 308 28.42 -3.20 13.10
C VAL A 308 27.67 -4.46 12.61
N LEU A 309 28.37 -5.58 12.48
CA LEU A 309 27.82 -6.89 12.09
C LEU A 309 27.41 -7.74 13.30
N GLY A 310 27.45 -7.16 14.51
CA GLY A 310 26.91 -7.81 15.71
C GLY A 310 25.38 -7.79 15.76
N PRO A 311 24.77 -8.42 16.78
CA PRO A 311 23.32 -8.47 16.94
C PRO A 311 22.65 -7.09 16.96
N PRO A 312 21.43 -6.96 16.40
CA PRO A 312 20.73 -5.69 16.31
C PRO A 312 20.45 -5.08 17.70
N SER A 313 20.76 -3.80 17.86
CA SER A 313 20.45 -3.03 19.08
C SER A 313 20.34 -1.53 18.77
N ALA A 314 19.59 -0.78 19.58
CA ALA A 314 19.47 0.68 19.42
C ALA A 314 20.84 1.38 19.40
N LYS A 315 21.79 0.91 20.22
CA LYS A 315 23.18 1.42 20.23
C LYS A 315 23.91 1.14 18.92
N LEU A 316 23.76 -0.05 18.34
CA LEU A 316 24.35 -0.42 17.05
C LEU A 316 23.84 0.50 15.95
N PHE A 317 22.52 0.68 15.85
CA PHE A 317 21.90 1.51 14.83
C PHE A 317 22.24 3.00 15.00
N ALA A 318 22.34 3.51 16.24
CA ALA A 318 22.80 4.86 16.51
C ALA A 318 24.25 5.07 16.06
N MET A 319 25.13 4.10 16.29
CA MET A 319 26.52 4.13 15.81
C MET A 319 26.59 4.16 14.28
N MET A 320 25.83 3.30 13.59
CA MET A 320 25.75 3.31 12.12
C MET A 320 25.28 4.66 11.58
N ARG A 321 24.20 5.22 12.16
CA ARG A 321 23.68 6.54 11.79
C ARG A 321 24.71 7.64 11.98
N ALA A 322 25.43 7.65 13.10
CA ALA A 322 26.46 8.65 13.37
C ALA A 322 27.63 8.57 12.37
N THR A 323 28.02 7.36 11.97
CA THR A 323 29.04 7.13 10.95
C THR A 323 28.58 7.64 9.59
N LEU A 324 27.36 7.29 9.15
CA LEU A 324 26.80 7.75 7.88
C LEU A 324 26.65 9.27 7.85
N LYS A 325 26.15 9.88 8.93
CA LYS A 325 26.03 11.34 9.04
C LYS A 325 27.38 12.02 8.85
N ARG A 326 28.43 11.53 9.51
CA ARG A 326 29.78 12.10 9.37
C ARG A 326 30.33 11.98 7.95
N ALA A 327 30.01 10.88 7.25
CA ALA A 327 30.50 10.64 5.91
C ALA A 327 29.79 11.49 4.85
N LEU A 328 28.50 11.83 5.07
CA LEU A 328 27.67 12.53 4.10
C LEU A 328 27.64 14.05 4.28
N GLY A 329 28.14 14.57 5.40
CA GLY A 329 28.15 16.00 5.72
C GLY A 329 26.90 16.43 6.48
#